data_AF-A0A2A4Q361-F1
#
_entry.id   AF-A0A2A4Q361-F1
#
_cell.length_a   1.000
_cell.length_b   1.000
_cell.length_c   1.000
_cell.angle_alpha   90.00
_cell.angle_beta   90.00
_cell.angle_gamma   90.00
#
_symmetry.space_group_name_H-M   'P 1'
#
loop_
_entity.id
_entity.type
_entity.pdbx_description
1 polymer ?
#
loop_
_entity_poly.entity_id
_entity_poly.type
_entity_poly.pdbx_seq_one_letter_code
_entity_poly.pdbx_strand_id
1 'polypeptide(L)'
;MQTLLKYLFETGVLEHGTKEEIEEAKKEYRRKYSKEKQKEFREKNVRKEIILTRKEFSVLCKAAKKHKIKLAPFIKQAALAQVAEKYLLPSDSVVQELELAIRRIGNNVNQLVRYAHQNNYLPKETIAEIQNQLNELEGKISKAFREPLKVHHLVEFAIKKHPELVEQLENLLSKYKQK
;
A
#
# COMPACT_ATOMS: atom_id res chain seq x y z
N MET A 1 17.72 -23.77 19.91
CA MET A 1 16.51 -24.24 20.60
C MET A 1 16.49 -25.76 20.53
N GLN A 2 16.39 -26.43 21.67
CA GLN A 2 16.55 -27.87 21.80
C GLN A 2 15.26 -28.59 21.36
N THR A 3 15.37 -29.72 20.65
CA THR A 3 14.20 -30.49 20.20
C THR A 3 13.58 -31.26 21.36
N LEU A 4 12.27 -31.57 21.28
CA LEU A 4 11.58 -32.37 22.29
C LEU A 4 12.28 -33.73 22.53
N LEU A 5 12.75 -34.37 21.46
CA LEU A 5 13.51 -35.62 21.52
C LEU A 5 14.79 -35.48 22.34
N LYS A 6 15.55 -34.40 22.11
CA LYS A 6 16.79 -34.12 22.85
C LYS A 6 16.50 -33.78 24.32
N TYR A 7 15.41 -33.08 24.61
CA TYR A 7 14.96 -32.79 25.98
C TYR A 7 14.57 -34.05 26.75
N LEU A 8 13.80 -34.95 26.13
CA LEU A 8 13.37 -36.21 26.74
C LEU A 8 14.54 -37.18 26.96
N PHE A 9 15.52 -37.17 26.05
CA PHE A 9 16.75 -37.94 26.19
C PHE A 9 17.62 -37.40 27.35
N GLU A 10 17.84 -36.10 27.42
CA GLU A 10 18.65 -35.47 28.48
C GLU A 10 18.01 -35.52 29.88
N THR A 11 16.69 -35.60 29.95
CA THR A 11 15.97 -35.79 31.22
C THR A 11 15.94 -37.26 31.67
N GLY A 12 16.48 -38.20 30.87
CA GLY A 12 16.55 -39.63 31.19
C GLY A 12 15.22 -40.39 31.10
N VAL A 13 14.12 -39.66 30.87
CA VAL A 13 12.75 -40.18 30.87
C VAL A 13 12.45 -40.99 29.61
N LEU A 14 13.25 -40.83 28.55
CA LEU A 14 13.10 -41.58 27.30
C LEU A 14 13.51 -43.06 27.45
N GLU A 15 14.51 -43.37 28.28
CA GLU A 15 15.08 -44.73 28.44
C GLU A 15 14.53 -45.45 29.68
N HIS A 16 14.19 -44.72 30.74
CA HIS A 16 13.82 -45.29 32.03
C HIS A 16 12.50 -44.74 32.61
N GLY A 17 11.84 -43.82 31.92
CA GLY A 17 10.62 -43.18 32.42
C GLY A 17 9.37 -44.04 32.23
N THR A 18 8.49 -44.00 33.23
CA THR A 18 7.12 -44.48 33.13
C THR A 18 6.31 -43.60 32.15
N LYS A 19 5.18 -44.13 31.64
CA LYS A 19 4.29 -43.37 30.73
C LYS A 19 3.84 -42.03 31.33
N GLU A 20 3.64 -41.98 32.65
CA GLU A 20 3.22 -40.79 33.38
C GLU A 20 4.35 -39.75 33.43
N GLU A 21 5.58 -40.17 33.71
CA GLU A 21 6.76 -39.30 33.73
C GLU A 21 7.07 -38.72 32.34
N ILE A 22 6.88 -39.51 31.27
CA ILE A 22 7.06 -39.04 29.89
C ILE A 22 6.04 -37.94 29.55
N GLU A 23 4.78 -38.08 29.96
CA GLU A 23 3.74 -37.08 29.70
C GLU A 23 3.95 -35.80 30.53
N GLU A 24 4.40 -35.93 31.79
CA GLU A 24 4.77 -34.79 32.62
C GLU A 24 5.97 -34.03 32.01
N ALA A 25 7.00 -34.75 31.56
CA ALA A 25 8.17 -34.17 30.90
C ALA A 25 7.81 -33.43 29.60
N LYS A 26 6.92 -34.01 28.77
CA LYS A 26 6.40 -33.33 27.56
C LYS A 26 5.62 -32.06 27.91
N LYS A 27 4.79 -32.09 28.95
CA LYS A 27 4.01 -30.94 29.42
C LYS A 27 4.92 -29.83 29.93
N GLU A 28 5.97 -30.18 30.66
CA GLU A 28 6.98 -29.24 31.13
C GLU A 28 7.77 -28.63 29.96
N TYR A 29 8.20 -29.45 28.99
CA TYR A 29 8.84 -28.98 27.77
C TYR A 29 7.95 -28.00 27.01
N ARG A 30 6.68 -28.33 26.78
CA ARG A 30 5.72 -27.42 26.10
C ARG A 30 5.60 -26.08 26.84
N ARG A 31 5.58 -26.10 28.17
CA ARG A 31 5.57 -24.88 28.99
C ARG A 31 6.86 -24.06 28.82
N LYS A 32 8.04 -24.69 28.91
CA LYS A 32 9.34 -24.02 28.72
C LYS A 32 9.45 -23.43 27.31
N TYR A 33 9.15 -24.24 26.30
CA TYR A 33 9.14 -23.84 24.89
C TYR A 33 8.21 -22.66 24.63
N SER A 34 6.96 -22.72 25.14
CA SER A 34 5.99 -21.63 24.99
C SER A 34 6.47 -20.33 25.66
N LYS A 35 7.04 -20.43 26.87
CA LYS A 35 7.64 -19.28 27.58
C LYS A 35 8.79 -18.66 26.80
N GLU A 36 9.72 -19.48 26.29
CA GLU A 36 10.85 -19.02 25.48
C GLU A 36 10.36 -18.35 24.20
N LYS A 37 9.42 -18.97 23.47
CA LYS A 37 8.84 -18.38 22.27
C LYS A 37 8.12 -17.07 22.55
N GLN A 38 7.41 -16.97 23.67
CA GLN A 38 6.75 -15.74 24.07
C GLN A 38 7.76 -14.66 24.49
N LYS A 39 8.90 -15.05 25.07
CA LYS A 39 10.02 -14.15 25.36
C LYS A 39 10.63 -13.61 24.06
N GLU A 40 11.03 -14.49 23.15
CA GLU A 40 11.54 -14.12 21.81
C GLU A 40 10.56 -13.21 21.06
N PHE A 41 9.25 -13.50 21.15
CA PHE A 41 8.23 -12.69 20.53
C PHE A 41 8.16 -11.28 21.13
N ARG A 42 8.21 -11.15 22.46
CA ARG A 42 8.17 -9.86 23.17
C ARG A 42 9.43 -9.01 22.96
N GLU A 43 10.59 -9.66 22.79
CA GLU A 43 11.84 -8.96 22.46
C GLU A 43 11.79 -8.33 21.07
N LYS A 44 11.13 -8.99 20.11
CA LYS A 44 11.06 -8.53 18.72
C LYS A 44 9.83 -7.67 18.40
N ASN A 45 8.77 -7.78 19.19
CA ASN A 45 7.48 -7.18 18.86
C ASN A 45 6.94 -6.35 20.02
N VAL A 46 6.51 -5.13 19.70
CA VAL A 46 5.82 -4.26 20.64
C VAL A 46 4.33 -4.28 20.33
N ARG A 47 3.52 -4.71 21.30
CA ARG A 47 2.06 -4.63 21.23
C ARG A 47 1.59 -3.27 21.72
N LYS A 48 0.79 -2.59 20.90
CA LYS A 48 0.12 -1.33 21.26
C LYS A 48 -1.37 -1.49 21.04
N GLU A 49 -2.15 -0.92 21.94
CA GLU A 49 -3.60 -0.90 21.87
C GLU A 49 -4.07 0.51 21.54
N ILE A 50 -5.08 0.61 20.70
CA ILE A 50 -5.71 1.88 20.31
C ILE A 50 -7.19 1.79 20.63
N ILE A 51 -7.75 2.88 21.12
CA ILE A 51 -9.18 3.00 21.38
C ILE A 51 -9.79 3.70 20.18
N LEU A 52 -10.82 3.08 19.59
CA LEU A 52 -11.54 3.61 18.45
C LEU A 52 -13.01 3.77 18.82
N THR A 53 -13.60 4.87 18.42
CA THR A 53 -15.06 5.01 18.39
C THR A 53 -15.66 4.03 17.40
N ARG A 54 -16.95 3.72 17.55
CA ARG A 54 -17.67 2.85 16.60
C ARG A 54 -17.62 3.38 15.16
N LYS A 55 -17.63 4.71 14.99
CA LYS A 55 -17.55 5.36 13.69
C LYS A 55 -16.17 5.17 13.05
N GLU A 56 -15.09 5.44 13.80
CA GLU A 56 -13.72 5.23 13.32
C GLU A 56 -13.45 3.77 12.97
N PHE A 57 -13.89 2.84 13.82
CA PHE A 57 -13.79 1.41 13.55
C PHE A 57 -14.49 1.03 12.25
N SER A 58 -15.72 1.51 12.03
CA SER A 58 -16.47 1.25 10.80
C SER A 58 -15.76 1.77 9.55
N VAL A 59 -15.21 2.99 9.62
CA VAL A 59 -14.45 3.61 8.52
C VAL A 59 -13.22 2.76 8.19
N LEU A 60 -12.43 2.37 9.19
CA LEU A 60 -11.22 1.56 8.99
C LEU A 60 -11.55 0.15 8.47
N CYS A 61 -12.65 -0.46 8.92
CA CYS A 61 -13.12 -1.74 8.39
C CYS A 61 -13.50 -1.67 6.91
N LYS A 62 -14.17 -0.58 6.48
CA LYS A 62 -14.51 -0.39 5.06
C LYS A 62 -13.25 -0.23 4.22
N ALA A 63 -12.28 0.56 4.69
CA ALA A 63 -11.01 0.74 4.00
C ALA A 63 -10.23 -0.58 3.90
N ALA A 64 -10.08 -1.32 5.00
CA ALA A 64 -9.41 -2.62 4.99
C ALA A 64 -10.04 -3.62 3.99
N LYS A 65 -11.38 -3.64 3.89
CA LYS A 65 -12.10 -4.45 2.90
C LYS A 65 -11.77 -4.05 1.46
N LYS A 66 -11.68 -2.74 1.17
CA LYS A 66 -11.33 -2.22 -0.15
C LYS A 66 -9.94 -2.68 -0.59
N HIS A 67 -9.00 -2.73 0.35
CA HIS A 67 -7.64 -3.24 0.14
C HIS A 67 -7.51 -4.77 0.26
N LYS A 68 -8.63 -5.50 0.44
CA LYS A 68 -8.68 -6.97 0.58
C LYS A 68 -7.76 -7.52 1.69
N ILE A 69 -7.53 -6.75 2.76
CA ILE A 69 -6.69 -7.16 3.90
C ILE A 69 -7.42 -7.03 5.23
N LYS A 70 -6.92 -7.73 6.26
CA LYS A 70 -7.48 -7.66 7.62
C LYS A 70 -7.20 -6.29 8.25
N LEU A 71 -8.09 -5.87 9.15
CA LEU A 71 -8.06 -4.54 9.78
C LEU A 71 -6.72 -4.21 10.48
N ALA A 72 -6.21 -5.09 11.34
CA ALA A 72 -4.98 -4.81 12.09
C ALA A 72 -3.75 -4.65 11.19
N PRO A 73 -3.49 -5.56 10.21
CA PRO A 73 -2.48 -5.34 9.19
C PRO A 73 -2.69 -4.05 8.38
N PHE A 74 -3.93 -3.74 7.99
CA PHE A 74 -4.26 -2.50 7.28
C PHE A 74 -3.87 -1.26 8.08
N ILE A 75 -4.26 -1.17 9.35
CA ILE A 75 -3.93 -0.04 10.22
C ILE A 75 -2.41 0.11 10.36
N LYS A 76 -1.70 -0.99 10.57
CA LYS A 76 -0.22 -0.99 10.65
C LYS A 76 0.41 -0.49 9.35
N GLN A 77 -0.02 -1.03 8.21
CA GLN A 77 0.51 -0.65 6.90
C GLN A 77 0.18 0.80 6.56
N ALA A 78 -1.05 1.25 6.82
CA ALA A 78 -1.47 2.63 6.59
C ALA A 78 -0.66 3.61 7.44
N ALA A 79 -0.46 3.32 8.74
CA ALA A 79 0.35 4.16 9.61
C ALA A 79 1.82 4.24 9.16
N LEU A 80 2.43 3.10 8.79
CA LEU A 80 3.81 3.08 8.29
C LEU A 80 3.96 3.74 6.92
N ALA A 81 3.00 3.53 6.02
CA ALA A 81 2.98 4.15 4.70
C ALA A 81 2.87 5.68 4.81
N GLN A 82 2.02 6.17 5.73
CA GLN A 82 1.89 7.60 6.00
C GLN A 82 3.19 8.22 6.53
N VAL A 83 3.91 7.54 7.41
CA VAL A 83 5.21 8.01 7.94
C VAL A 83 6.31 7.94 6.87
N ALA A 84 6.27 6.93 5.99
CA ALA A 84 7.25 6.73 4.93
C ALA A 84 6.93 7.52 3.64
N GLU A 85 5.90 8.37 3.64
CA GLU A 85 5.40 9.10 2.47
C GLU A 85 5.10 8.20 1.26
N LYS A 86 4.68 6.95 1.52
CA LYS A 86 4.33 5.95 0.51
C LYS A 86 2.83 5.79 0.40
N TYR A 87 2.35 5.52 -0.81
CA TYR A 87 0.95 5.18 -1.04
C TYR A 87 0.69 3.73 -0.66
N LEU A 88 -0.33 3.51 0.18
CA LEU A 88 -0.89 2.18 0.36
C LEU A 88 -1.87 1.94 -0.79
N LEU A 89 -1.49 1.10 -1.75
CA LEU A 89 -2.33 0.84 -2.92
C LEU A 89 -3.27 -0.35 -2.67
N PRO A 90 -4.49 -0.37 -3.24
CA PRO A 90 -5.46 -1.45 -3.05
C PRO A 90 -5.04 -2.79 -3.68
N SER A 91 -4.24 -2.75 -4.75
CA SER A 91 -3.65 -3.94 -5.37
C SER A 91 -2.52 -3.60 -6.32
N ASP A 92 -1.53 -4.50 -6.40
CA ASP A 92 -0.44 -4.45 -7.40
C ASP A 92 -0.98 -4.53 -8.84
N SER A 93 -2.15 -5.16 -9.04
CA SER A 93 -2.78 -5.25 -10.35
C SER A 93 -3.13 -3.88 -10.94
N VAL A 94 -3.54 -2.91 -10.11
CA VAL A 94 -3.87 -1.55 -10.58
C VAL A 94 -2.60 -0.80 -10.99
N VAL A 95 -1.49 -1.01 -10.28
CA VAL A 95 -0.18 -0.47 -10.65
C VAL A 95 0.31 -1.08 -11.97
N GLN A 96 0.15 -2.38 -12.11
CA GLN A 96 0.56 -3.10 -13.32
C GLN A 96 -0.28 -2.67 -14.54
N GLU A 97 -1.59 -2.49 -14.38
CA GLU A 97 -2.45 -1.92 -15.42
C GLU A 97 -2.03 -0.51 -15.82
N LEU A 98 -1.60 0.29 -14.85
CA LEU A 98 -1.11 1.64 -15.09
C LEU A 98 0.22 1.64 -15.85
N GLU A 99 1.17 0.81 -15.43
CA GLU A 99 2.46 0.64 -16.12
C GLU A 99 2.25 0.21 -17.58
N LEU A 100 1.34 -0.74 -17.82
CA LEU A 100 1.00 -1.19 -19.16
C LEU A 100 0.39 -0.07 -20.01
N ALA A 101 -0.49 0.75 -19.44
CA ALA A 101 -1.08 1.88 -20.13
C ALA A 101 -0.04 2.95 -20.49
N ILE A 102 0.91 3.24 -19.59
CA ILE A 102 2.03 4.17 -19.85
C ILE A 102 2.93 3.62 -20.97
N ARG A 103 3.29 2.33 -20.94
CA ARG A 103 4.10 1.70 -22.00
C ARG A 103 3.42 1.77 -23.36
N ARG A 104 2.09 1.58 -23.41
CA ARG A 104 1.31 1.69 -24.67
C ARG A 104 1.45 3.08 -25.27
N ILE A 105 1.34 4.13 -24.46
CA ILE A 105 1.50 5.52 -24.92
C ILE A 105 2.93 5.78 -25.39
N GLY A 106 3.93 5.34 -24.61
CA GLY A 106 5.34 5.50 -25.00
C GLY A 106 5.67 4.83 -26.34
N ASN A 107 5.10 3.65 -26.59
CA ASN A 107 5.25 2.96 -27.87
C ASN A 107 4.61 3.74 -29.03
N ASN A 108 3.42 4.31 -28.82
CA ASN A 108 2.72 5.06 -29.87
C ASN A 108 3.41 6.40 -30.16
N VAL A 109 3.94 7.08 -29.14
CA VAL A 109 4.79 8.27 -29.33
C VAL A 109 6.05 7.92 -30.13
N ASN A 110 6.71 6.79 -29.82
CA ASN A 110 7.87 6.33 -30.59
C ASN A 110 7.53 5.99 -32.04
N GLN A 111 6.36 5.41 -32.30
CA GLN A 111 5.87 5.17 -33.67
C GLN A 111 5.63 6.48 -34.42
N LEU A 112 5.06 7.48 -33.75
CA LEU A 112 4.88 8.81 -34.32
C LEU A 112 6.20 9.48 -34.70
N VAL A 113 7.17 9.45 -33.81
CA VAL A 113 8.50 10.01 -34.06
C VAL A 113 9.14 9.34 -35.27
N ARG A 114 9.05 7.99 -35.37
CA ARG A 114 9.53 7.25 -36.55
C ARG A 114 8.79 7.61 -37.83
N TYR A 115 7.46 7.70 -37.78
CA TYR A 115 6.64 8.06 -38.93
C TYR A 115 6.92 9.49 -39.42
N ALA A 116 7.06 10.43 -38.49
CA ALA A 116 7.43 11.81 -38.77
C ALA A 116 8.81 11.92 -39.41
N HIS A 117 9.81 11.18 -38.89
CA HIS A 117 11.14 11.14 -39.48
C HIS A 117 11.17 10.49 -40.87
N GLN A 118 10.33 9.47 -41.11
CA GLN A 118 10.28 8.78 -42.40
C GLN A 118 9.51 9.56 -43.47
N ASN A 119 8.47 10.32 -43.09
CA ASN A 119 7.55 10.95 -44.05
C ASN A 119 7.59 12.49 -44.02
N ASN A 120 8.42 13.12 -43.16
CA ASN A 120 8.44 14.57 -42.90
C ASN A 120 7.05 15.19 -42.63
N TYR A 121 6.10 14.37 -42.18
CA TYR A 121 4.71 14.75 -42.03
C TYR A 121 4.07 13.97 -40.88
N LEU A 122 3.21 14.65 -40.13
CA LEU A 122 2.47 14.11 -38.99
C LEU A 122 0.96 14.23 -39.27
N PRO A 123 0.25 13.12 -39.51
CA PRO A 123 -1.19 13.14 -39.72
C PRO A 123 -1.93 13.61 -38.46
N LYS A 124 -2.96 14.43 -38.64
CA LYS A 124 -3.77 14.95 -37.53
C LYS A 124 -4.53 13.84 -36.80
N GLU A 125 -4.90 12.77 -37.52
CA GLU A 125 -5.58 11.61 -36.95
C GLU A 125 -4.71 10.94 -35.88
N THR A 126 -3.40 10.83 -36.12
CA THR A 126 -2.48 10.19 -35.17
C THR A 126 -2.23 11.05 -33.92
N ILE A 127 -2.26 12.38 -34.06
CA ILE A 127 -2.23 13.30 -32.90
C ILE A 127 -3.50 13.12 -32.04
N ALA A 128 -4.67 12.99 -32.67
CA ALA A 128 -5.94 12.77 -31.99
C ALA A 128 -5.99 11.41 -31.25
N GLU A 129 -5.42 10.36 -31.84
CA GLU A 129 -5.31 9.05 -31.20
C GLU A 129 -4.49 9.10 -29.90
N ILE A 130 -3.36 9.81 -29.91
CA ILE A 130 -2.53 9.97 -28.70
C ILE A 130 -3.26 10.81 -27.65
N GLN A 131 -3.92 11.89 -28.04
CA GLN A 131 -4.73 12.68 -27.11
C GLN A 131 -5.82 11.83 -26.44
N ASN A 132 -6.50 10.97 -27.20
CA ASN A 132 -7.49 10.05 -26.65
C ASN A 132 -6.88 9.05 -25.67
N GLN A 133 -5.71 8.49 -25.98
CA GLN A 133 -5.03 7.56 -25.08
C GLN A 133 -4.49 8.23 -23.82
N LEU A 134 -4.00 9.48 -23.92
CA LEU A 134 -3.59 10.30 -22.77
C LEU A 134 -4.80 10.60 -21.87
N ASN A 135 -5.94 10.96 -22.45
CA ASN A 135 -7.19 11.18 -21.72
C ASN A 135 -7.68 9.89 -21.03
N GLU A 136 -7.58 8.73 -21.70
CA GLU A 136 -7.88 7.43 -21.08
C GLU A 136 -6.95 7.11 -19.90
N LEU A 137 -5.65 7.36 -20.05
CA LEU A 137 -4.66 7.16 -18.99
C LEU A 137 -4.93 8.09 -17.82
N GLU A 138 -5.17 9.37 -18.08
CA GLU A 138 -5.55 10.35 -17.06
C GLU A 138 -6.81 9.91 -16.31
N GLY A 139 -7.82 9.41 -17.02
CA GLY A 139 -9.02 8.83 -16.43
C GLY A 139 -8.73 7.61 -15.53
N LYS A 140 -7.83 6.71 -15.95
CA LYS A 140 -7.41 5.53 -15.16
C LYS A 140 -6.58 5.91 -13.93
N ILE A 141 -5.64 6.85 -14.08
CA ILE A 141 -4.86 7.43 -12.97
C ILE A 141 -5.81 8.12 -12.00
N SER A 142 -6.70 8.97 -12.48
CA SER A 142 -7.65 9.68 -11.63
C SER A 142 -8.54 8.70 -10.85
N LYS A 143 -8.98 7.59 -11.44
CA LYS A 143 -9.74 6.55 -10.73
C LYS A 143 -8.89 5.75 -9.73
N ALA A 144 -7.65 5.42 -10.08
CA ALA A 144 -6.72 4.66 -9.23
C ALA A 144 -6.19 5.47 -8.03
N PHE A 145 -6.03 6.79 -8.19
CA PHE A 145 -5.42 7.69 -7.19
C PHE A 145 -6.41 8.64 -6.48
N ARG A 146 -7.72 8.60 -6.75
CA ARG A 146 -8.75 9.42 -6.07
C ARG A 146 -9.06 8.99 -4.61
N GLU A 147 -8.04 8.53 -3.89
CA GLU A 147 -7.95 8.59 -2.43
C GLU A 147 -6.52 9.04 -2.04
N PRO A 148 -6.34 10.20 -1.38
CA PRO A 148 -6.70 11.55 -1.81
C PRO A 148 -5.46 12.34 -2.28
N LEU A 149 -5.52 12.91 -3.49
CA LEU A 149 -4.71 14.07 -3.85
C LEU A 149 -5.15 15.23 -2.95
N LYS A 150 -4.29 15.62 -2.01
CA LYS A 150 -4.55 16.81 -1.21
C LYS A 150 -4.66 18.00 -2.18
N VAL A 151 -5.73 18.79 -2.04
CA VAL A 151 -6.08 19.90 -2.93
C VAL A 151 -4.88 20.81 -3.23
N HIS A 152 -3.99 21.00 -2.26
CA HIS A 152 -2.78 21.81 -2.43
C HIS A 152 -1.86 21.31 -3.55
N HIS A 153 -1.68 20.00 -3.75
CA HIS A 153 -0.83 19.46 -4.82
C HIS A 153 -1.48 19.64 -6.20
N LEU A 154 -2.80 19.55 -6.29
CA LEU A 154 -3.54 19.81 -7.53
C LEU A 154 -3.43 21.28 -7.92
N VAL A 155 -3.55 22.17 -6.94
CA VAL A 155 -3.39 23.61 -7.12
C VAL A 155 -1.95 23.95 -7.52
N GLU A 156 -0.95 23.37 -6.85
CA GLU A 156 0.47 23.60 -7.17
C GLU A 156 0.84 23.12 -8.57
N PHE A 157 0.34 21.96 -8.98
CA PHE A 157 0.55 21.43 -10.33
C PHE A 157 -0.15 22.28 -11.39
N ALA A 158 -1.38 22.73 -11.14
CA ALA A 158 -2.11 23.61 -12.04
C ALA A 158 -1.41 24.96 -12.21
N ILE A 159 -0.92 25.56 -11.12
CA ILE A 159 -0.15 26.82 -11.14
C ILE A 159 1.17 26.68 -11.89
N LYS A 160 1.91 25.56 -11.70
CA LYS A 160 3.17 25.32 -12.43
C LYS A 160 2.97 25.21 -13.94
N LYS A 161 1.82 24.68 -14.37
CA LYS A 161 1.49 24.49 -15.79
C LYS A 161 0.86 25.75 -16.40
N HIS A 162 0.16 26.54 -15.59
CA HIS A 162 -0.60 27.74 -15.97
C HIS A 162 -0.45 28.81 -14.89
N PRO A 163 0.64 29.61 -14.90
CA PRO A 163 0.91 30.62 -13.88
C PRO A 163 -0.18 31.68 -13.74
N GLU A 164 -0.94 31.94 -14.81
CA GLU A 164 -2.10 32.84 -14.85
C GLU A 164 -3.24 32.43 -13.89
N LEU A 165 -3.29 31.16 -13.46
CA LEU A 165 -4.29 30.68 -12.52
C LEU A 165 -4.09 31.24 -11.11
N VAL A 166 -2.91 31.74 -10.76
CA VAL A 166 -2.63 32.33 -9.44
C VAL A 166 -3.54 33.52 -9.18
N GLU A 167 -3.63 34.44 -10.13
CA GLU A 167 -4.42 35.67 -10.02
C GLU A 167 -5.94 35.36 -10.00
N GLN A 168 -6.36 34.33 -10.73
CA GLN A 168 -7.75 33.86 -10.71
C GLN A 168 -8.11 33.22 -9.36
N LEU A 169 -7.19 32.44 -8.77
CA LEU A 169 -7.36 31.84 -7.45
C LEU A 169 -7.39 32.89 -6.34
N GLU A 170 -6.52 33.91 -6.39
CA GLU A 170 -6.54 35.01 -5.43
C GLU A 170 -7.85 35.80 -5.47
N ASN A 171 -8.34 36.12 -6.66
CA ASN A 171 -9.64 36.80 -6.83
C ASN A 171 -10.80 35.95 -6.32
N LEU A 172 -10.77 34.62 -6.55
CA LEU A 172 -11.79 33.71 -6.08
C LEU A 172 -11.77 33.57 -4.55
N LEU A 173 -10.59 33.42 -3.94
CA LEU A 173 -10.43 33.33 -2.48
C LEU A 173 -10.82 34.64 -1.78
N SER A 174 -10.56 35.80 -2.40
CA SER A 174 -10.94 37.11 -1.87
C SER A 174 -12.45 37.28 -1.72
N LYS A 175 -13.23 36.75 -2.68
CA LYS A 175 -14.70 36.76 -2.63
C LYS A 175 -15.29 35.96 -1.46
N TYR A 176 -14.59 34.92 -1.00
CA TYR A 176 -15.04 34.09 0.13
C TYR A 176 -14.49 34.54 1.48
N LYS A 177 -13.47 35.42 1.52
CA LYS A 177 -12.95 36.03 2.75
C LYS A 177 -13.74 37.26 3.24
N GLN A 178 -14.64 37.80 2.42
CA GLN A 178 -15.49 38.96 2.75
C GLN A 178 -16.89 38.57 3.28
N LYS A 179 -17.09 37.31 3.64
CA LYS A 179 -18.23 36.82 4.44
C LYS A 179 -17.73 36.39 5.81
#